data_AF-A0A9P4LP76-F1
#
_entry.id   AF-A0A9P4LP76-F1
#
_cell.length_a   1.000
_cell.length_b   1.000
_cell.length_c   1.000
_cell.angle_alpha   90.00
_cell.angle_beta   90.00
_cell.angle_gamma   90.00
#
_symmetry.space_group_name_H-M   'P 1'
#
loop_
_entity.id
_entity.type
_entity.pdbx_description
1 polymer ?
#
loop_
_entity_poly.entity_id
_entity_poly.type
_entity_poly.pdbx_seq_one_letter_code
_entity_poly.pdbx_strand_id
1 'polypeptide(L)'
;MPSYTFTLLALAASTSALNIWPRQSGSCPSVWTDVAKELQTTFSGCGKDAHGAIRAPFHDCINNACDGSLILTDECSRAENAGLSDICGKLQGWSTKYSVGAADIIQFAAAIAISECPLGPKVKALVGRKDSSTAAALNSMPSSRDSVDKILTAFSAKGFSSDDVVALMGTHSVAVQVNDDPSQAGKSLDSTPSVYDTKFYTETKDGTAPYSLQSDKLLSNNTQTEKTWSDFGSSQDAWSAKFVDAWNRFAVIGNDVGSLQDCSSLAAGGSTSRRRAMSMPMALLCLLFPPQSHSTAALDSTYMDPQTAKVAVELHISDINDLLDGLYDDEDLPEGDARAGFQVMRSDLQRQLQVLEGQVLTLKILKEEHENCVAFSRLLEEEKRAVADHQFAMRLAGFTVSDADTKRSNDYETSLCDQTECDRVGQWDMAREFEVKADTKSKILRSKALTKCCACMEDAPNKNTLTLQCNPERHTYCRTCLVDLFTSSLVNTTLFPPRCCKVPIPLDTCRAILPKELIKDFDLKVDELATPNPTYCSNAYCSKFIRPKDIKADVAACVFCRNKTCAKCKSAEHKGLCPSDPHVQLLMDAAKRGKWQQCTKCKNIVELEQGCFHMT
;
A
#
# COMPACT_ATOMS: atom_id res chain seq x y z
N MET A 1 -39.35 44.33 -6.12
CA MET A 1 -38.72 43.90 -4.85
C MET A 1 -39.36 42.58 -4.43
N PRO A 2 -38.62 41.60 -3.85
CA PRO A 2 -37.27 41.70 -3.31
C PRO A 2 -36.22 40.88 -4.09
N SER A 3 -34.98 41.24 -3.80
CA SER A 3 -33.72 40.85 -4.44
C SER A 3 -33.18 39.52 -3.92
N TYR A 4 -32.58 38.71 -4.80
CA TYR A 4 -31.66 37.65 -4.40
C TYR A 4 -30.36 37.77 -5.20
N THR A 5 -29.34 38.28 -4.53
CA THR A 5 -27.94 38.32 -4.95
C THR A 5 -27.34 36.92 -4.82
N PHE A 6 -26.98 36.30 -5.95
CA PHE A 6 -26.16 35.09 -5.97
C PHE A 6 -24.68 35.48 -5.92
N THR A 7 -24.04 35.20 -4.79
CA THR A 7 -22.59 35.27 -4.61
C THR A 7 -21.95 34.10 -5.37
N LEU A 8 -21.16 34.41 -6.40
CA LEU A 8 -20.26 33.48 -7.07
C LEU A 8 -19.20 32.99 -6.08
N LEU A 9 -19.16 31.69 -5.77
CA LEU A 9 -17.96 31.03 -5.27
C LEU A 9 -17.35 30.21 -6.41
N ALA A 10 -16.12 30.57 -6.78
CA ALA A 10 -15.32 29.88 -7.77
C ALA A 10 -14.95 28.47 -7.30
N LEU A 11 -15.28 27.43 -8.08
CA LEU A 11 -14.52 26.18 -8.04
C LEU A 11 -13.35 26.32 -9.02
N ALA A 12 -12.20 26.68 -8.46
CA ALA A 12 -10.91 26.50 -9.11
C ALA A 12 -10.50 25.01 -9.02
N ALA A 13 -10.15 24.46 -10.19
CA ALA A 13 -9.26 23.34 -10.49
C ALA A 13 -9.12 22.18 -9.49
N SER A 14 -9.53 20.98 -9.91
CA SER A 14 -8.97 19.71 -9.43
C SER A 14 -8.03 19.14 -10.49
N THR A 15 -6.78 19.62 -10.48
CA THR A 15 -5.64 18.91 -11.09
C THR A 15 -4.67 18.54 -9.97
N SER A 16 -4.81 17.34 -9.40
CA SER A 16 -3.80 16.71 -8.55
C SER A 16 -3.98 15.20 -8.54
N ALA A 17 -3.57 14.52 -9.61
CA ALA A 17 -3.18 13.11 -9.54
C ALA A 17 -1.68 13.06 -9.79
N LEU A 18 -0.90 13.18 -8.71
CA LEU A 18 0.52 12.83 -8.56
C LEU A 18 0.93 13.29 -7.14
N ASN A 19 0.81 12.40 -6.16
CA ASN A 19 1.58 12.32 -4.89
C ASN A 19 0.89 11.29 -3.96
N ILE A 20 1.16 9.99 -4.14
CA ILE A 20 0.64 8.90 -3.27
C ILE A 20 1.55 8.68 -2.04
N TRP A 21 2.52 9.56 -1.79
CA TRP A 21 3.34 9.52 -0.58
C TRP A 21 3.47 10.93 0.04
N PRO A 22 3.36 11.07 1.37
CA PRO A 22 3.59 12.33 2.07
C PRO A 22 4.99 12.87 1.75
N ARG A 23 5.11 14.20 1.79
CA ARG A 23 6.37 14.91 1.55
C ARG A 23 7.39 14.49 2.61
N GLN A 24 8.46 13.77 2.24
CA GLN A 24 9.61 13.47 3.12
C GLN A 24 10.45 14.72 3.48
N SER A 25 9.92 15.94 3.33
CA SER A 25 10.74 17.16 3.33
C SER A 25 10.84 17.88 4.67
N GLY A 26 10.24 17.38 5.74
CA GLY A 26 10.33 17.98 7.08
C GLY A 26 10.66 16.92 8.12
N SER A 27 11.47 17.27 9.13
CA SER A 27 11.54 16.49 10.37
C SER A 27 10.22 16.59 11.12
N CYS A 28 9.77 15.50 11.74
CA CYS A 28 8.59 15.54 12.60
C CYS A 28 8.71 16.67 13.66
N PRO A 29 7.68 17.50 13.89
CA PRO A 29 7.74 18.57 14.88
C PRO A 29 8.11 18.03 16.25
N SER A 30 9.06 18.68 16.93
CA SER A 30 9.69 18.16 18.16
C SER A 30 8.71 17.87 19.30
N VAL A 31 7.58 18.59 19.35
CA VAL A 31 6.50 18.36 20.33
C VAL A 31 6.00 16.91 20.30
N TRP A 32 5.97 16.28 19.12
CA TRP A 32 5.48 14.92 18.97
C TRP A 32 6.40 13.88 19.61
N THR A 33 7.67 14.19 19.85
CA THR A 33 8.57 13.32 20.61
C THR A 33 8.14 13.22 22.07
N ASP A 34 7.76 14.34 22.68
CA ASP A 34 7.28 14.38 24.07
C ASP A 34 5.91 13.72 24.19
N VAL A 35 5.02 13.98 23.22
CA VAL A 35 3.71 13.32 23.10
C VAL A 35 3.89 11.80 22.97
N ALA A 36 4.76 11.33 22.06
CA ALA A 36 5.01 9.90 21.86
C ALA A 36 5.47 9.22 23.15
N LYS A 37 6.41 9.83 23.88
CA LYS A 37 6.94 9.27 25.14
C LYS A 37 5.86 9.10 26.21
N GLU A 38 4.96 10.07 26.36
CA GLU A 38 3.84 9.96 27.31
C GLU A 38 2.83 8.89 26.88
N LEU A 39 2.50 8.85 25.58
CA LEU A 39 1.57 7.86 25.04
C LEU A 39 2.12 6.44 25.14
N GLN A 40 3.40 6.21 24.83
CA GLN A 40 4.08 4.91 24.98
C GLN A 40 4.01 4.43 26.43
N THR A 41 4.30 5.33 27.38
CA THR A 41 4.20 5.01 28.81
C THR A 41 2.75 4.67 29.20
N THR A 42 1.78 5.40 28.66
CA THR A 42 0.35 5.20 28.97
C THR A 42 -0.20 3.91 28.38
N PHE A 43 0.24 3.55 27.16
CA PHE A 43 -0.28 2.40 26.41
C PHE A 43 0.51 1.11 26.62
N SER A 44 1.61 1.18 27.38
CA SER A 44 2.42 0.01 27.74
C SER A 44 1.54 -1.12 28.29
N GLY A 45 1.68 -2.31 27.70
CA GLY A 45 0.92 -3.50 28.09
C GLY A 45 -0.46 -3.63 27.45
N CYS A 46 -0.81 -2.77 26.47
CA CYS A 46 -2.06 -2.87 25.71
C CYS A 46 -3.30 -2.95 26.63
N GLY A 47 -3.50 -1.91 27.42
CA GLY A 47 -4.62 -1.81 28.37
C GLY A 47 -5.81 -1.03 27.82
N LYS A 48 -6.78 -0.75 28.70
CA LYS A 48 -8.02 -0.02 28.36
C LYS A 48 -7.81 1.29 27.59
N ASP A 49 -6.74 2.02 27.90
CA ASP A 49 -6.45 3.30 27.26
C ASP A 49 -5.95 3.09 25.83
N ALA A 50 -5.14 2.05 25.59
CA ALA A 50 -4.71 1.65 24.26
C ALA A 50 -5.91 1.20 23.42
N HIS A 51 -6.81 0.38 23.98
CA HIS A 51 -8.02 -0.09 23.28
C HIS A 51 -8.91 1.10 22.88
N GLY A 52 -9.12 2.03 23.81
CA GLY A 52 -9.88 3.25 23.53
C GLY A 52 -9.22 4.12 22.46
N ALA A 53 -7.90 4.25 22.48
CA ALA A 53 -7.15 5.04 21.50
C ALA A 53 -7.20 4.40 20.11
N ILE A 54 -7.16 3.06 20.01
CA ILE A 54 -7.31 2.32 18.75
C ILE A 54 -8.73 2.46 18.19
N ARG A 55 -9.74 2.49 19.06
CA ARG A 55 -11.15 2.65 18.66
C ARG A 55 -11.47 4.09 18.20
N ALA A 56 -10.87 5.11 18.82
CA ALA A 56 -11.22 6.51 18.59
C ALA A 56 -11.16 6.97 17.11
N PRO A 57 -10.13 6.61 16.30
CA PRO A 57 -10.10 6.92 14.86
C PRO A 57 -11.34 6.48 14.10
N PHE A 58 -11.88 5.29 14.37
CA PHE A 58 -13.09 4.83 13.69
C PHE A 58 -14.26 5.77 13.98
N HIS A 59 -14.37 6.20 15.24
CA HIS A 59 -15.45 7.05 15.71
C HIS A 59 -15.33 8.52 15.28
N ASP A 60 -14.12 8.97 14.93
CA ASP A 60 -13.87 10.30 14.35
C ASP A 60 -14.09 10.30 12.82
N CYS A 61 -13.52 9.31 12.11
CA CYS A 61 -13.36 9.39 10.66
C CYS A 61 -14.57 8.89 9.84
N ILE A 62 -15.30 7.85 10.29
CA ILE A 62 -16.20 7.09 9.41
C ILE A 62 -17.40 7.90 8.91
N ASN A 63 -17.90 8.83 9.73
CA ASN A 63 -19.08 9.63 9.37
C ASN A 63 -18.68 10.90 8.60
N ASN A 64 -17.61 11.56 9.04
CA ASN A 64 -17.09 12.79 8.44
C ASN A 64 -15.72 12.55 7.77
N ALA A 65 -14.70 13.15 8.37
CA ALA A 65 -13.30 13.10 8.05
C ALA A 65 -12.55 12.83 9.37
N CYS A 66 -11.29 12.43 9.29
CA CYS A 66 -10.43 12.42 10.48
C CYS A 66 -10.09 13.89 10.82
N ASP A 67 -10.96 14.57 11.55
CA ASP A 67 -10.93 16.02 11.76
C ASP A 67 -11.03 16.43 13.23
N GLY A 68 -11.01 15.47 14.16
CA GLY A 68 -11.01 15.72 15.59
C GLY A 68 -12.35 16.17 16.16
N SER A 69 -13.40 16.20 15.34
CA SER A 69 -14.76 16.55 15.79
C SER A 69 -15.24 15.69 16.95
N LEU A 70 -14.75 14.43 17.03
CA LEU A 70 -15.06 13.52 18.13
C LEU A 70 -14.80 14.14 19.52
N ILE A 71 -13.65 14.77 19.74
CA ILE A 71 -13.24 15.34 21.04
C ILE A 71 -13.39 16.88 21.11
N LEU A 72 -13.72 17.53 19.98
CA LEU A 72 -13.98 18.97 19.92
C LEU A 72 -15.46 19.33 20.09
N THR A 73 -16.34 18.34 20.02
CA THR A 73 -17.80 18.52 20.08
C THR A 73 -18.44 17.64 21.17
N ASP A 74 -19.76 17.53 21.17
CA ASP A 74 -20.51 16.69 22.12
C ASP A 74 -20.49 15.19 21.76
N GLU A 75 -19.80 14.81 20.67
CA GLU A 75 -19.82 13.45 20.11
C GLU A 75 -19.41 12.35 21.08
N CYS A 76 -18.37 12.53 21.89
CA CYS A 76 -17.92 11.52 22.85
C CYS A 76 -18.95 11.17 23.94
N SER A 77 -19.97 12.02 24.14
CA SER A 77 -21.04 11.78 25.12
C SER A 77 -22.26 11.08 24.52
N ARG A 78 -22.27 10.88 23.19
CA ARG A 78 -23.41 10.29 22.47
C ARG A 78 -23.47 8.78 22.63
N ALA A 79 -24.66 8.22 22.47
CA ALA A 79 -24.92 6.79 22.68
C ALA A 79 -24.13 5.90 21.72
N GLU A 80 -23.96 6.32 20.47
CA GLU A 80 -23.17 5.63 19.44
C GLU A 80 -21.66 5.55 19.79
N ASN A 81 -21.17 6.46 20.63
CA ASN A 81 -19.78 6.55 21.05
C ASN A 81 -19.61 6.07 22.51
N ALA A 82 -20.61 5.38 23.07
CA ALA A 82 -20.56 4.88 24.43
C ALA A 82 -19.29 4.03 24.68
N GLY A 83 -18.66 4.25 25.84
CA GLY A 83 -17.40 3.65 26.23
C GLY A 83 -16.13 4.41 25.79
N LEU A 84 -16.25 5.50 25.02
CA LEU A 84 -15.10 6.34 24.64
C LEU A 84 -14.85 7.53 25.56
N SER A 85 -15.77 7.87 26.47
CA SER A 85 -15.70 9.10 27.27
C SER A 85 -14.39 9.26 28.05
N ASP A 86 -13.89 8.18 28.67
CA ASP A 86 -12.60 8.19 29.41
C ASP A 86 -11.41 8.53 28.51
N ILE A 87 -11.30 7.86 27.35
CA ILE A 87 -10.18 8.10 26.42
C ILE A 87 -10.32 9.43 25.71
N CYS A 88 -11.53 9.88 25.37
CA CYS A 88 -11.78 11.20 24.82
C CYS A 88 -11.27 12.31 25.76
N GLY A 89 -11.56 12.19 27.06
CA GLY A 89 -11.06 13.14 28.06
C GLY A 89 -9.53 13.18 28.12
N LYS A 90 -8.87 12.02 27.99
CA LYS A 90 -7.40 11.94 27.93
C LYS A 90 -6.83 12.54 26.65
N LEU A 91 -7.41 12.22 25.49
CA LEU A 91 -7.01 12.77 24.19
C LEU A 91 -7.15 14.30 24.16
N GLN A 92 -8.26 14.82 24.69
CA GLN A 92 -8.46 16.27 24.84
C GLN A 92 -7.46 16.88 25.84
N GLY A 93 -7.15 16.18 26.93
CA GLY A 93 -6.12 16.55 27.89
C GLY A 93 -4.73 16.65 27.25
N TRP A 94 -4.32 15.68 26.43
CA TRP A 94 -3.04 15.70 25.72
C TRP A 94 -3.00 16.77 24.63
N SER A 95 -4.07 16.93 23.84
CA SER A 95 -4.19 18.02 22.86
C SER A 95 -3.96 19.38 23.53
N THR A 96 -4.62 19.62 24.67
CA THR A 96 -4.48 20.87 25.43
C THR A 96 -3.09 21.02 26.03
N LYS A 97 -2.57 19.96 26.68
CA LYS A 97 -1.26 19.96 27.36
C LYS A 97 -0.11 20.27 26.40
N TYR A 98 -0.15 19.68 25.21
CA TYR A 98 0.91 19.81 24.21
C TYR A 98 0.63 20.86 23.14
N SER A 99 -0.54 21.52 23.19
CA SER A 99 -0.97 22.48 22.17
C SER A 99 -0.92 21.90 20.75
N VAL A 100 -1.39 20.66 20.60
CA VAL A 100 -1.49 19.95 19.31
C VAL A 100 -2.96 19.78 18.90
N GLY A 101 -3.21 19.68 17.59
CA GLY A 101 -4.57 19.52 17.07
C GLY A 101 -5.28 18.27 17.58
N ALA A 102 -6.58 18.37 17.77
CA ALA A 102 -7.44 17.28 18.21
C ALA A 102 -7.46 16.11 17.21
N ALA A 103 -7.53 16.44 15.91
CA ALA A 103 -7.50 15.45 14.83
C ALA A 103 -6.20 14.64 14.83
N ASP A 104 -5.07 15.33 15.03
CA ASP A 104 -3.77 14.68 15.04
C ASP A 104 -3.55 13.84 16.29
N ILE A 105 -3.95 14.30 17.48
CA ILE A 105 -3.74 13.52 18.70
C ILE A 105 -4.53 12.20 18.67
N ILE A 106 -5.75 12.18 18.10
CA ILE A 106 -6.54 10.94 17.95
C ILE A 106 -5.78 9.92 17.10
N GLN A 107 -5.32 10.33 15.92
CA GLN A 107 -4.67 9.43 14.96
C GLN A 107 -3.26 9.03 15.42
N PHE A 108 -2.52 9.97 16.00
CA PHE A 108 -1.18 9.72 16.53
C PHE A 108 -1.23 8.79 17.74
N ALA A 109 -2.16 9.01 18.68
CA ALA A 109 -2.34 8.13 19.83
C ALA A 109 -2.72 6.70 19.41
N ALA A 110 -3.57 6.55 18.41
CA ALA A 110 -3.89 5.23 17.88
C ALA A 110 -2.65 4.54 17.28
N ALA A 111 -1.84 5.24 16.48
CA ALA A 111 -0.61 4.67 15.93
C ALA A 111 0.38 4.21 17.02
N ILE A 112 0.55 5.00 18.09
CA ILE A 112 1.36 4.60 19.25
C ILE A 112 0.72 3.39 19.97
N ALA A 113 -0.59 3.43 20.23
CA ALA A 113 -1.29 2.34 20.91
C ALA A 113 -1.16 1.01 20.14
N ILE A 114 -1.30 1.02 18.81
CA ILE A 114 -1.07 -0.15 17.97
C ILE A 114 0.36 -0.66 18.15
N SER A 115 1.37 0.21 18.12
CA SER A 115 2.76 -0.20 18.26
C SER A 115 3.14 -0.73 19.65
N GLU A 116 2.44 -0.28 20.70
CA GLU A 116 2.66 -0.74 22.08
C GLU A 116 1.94 -2.06 22.39
N CYS A 117 0.94 -2.43 21.58
CA CYS A 117 0.31 -3.73 21.69
C CYS A 117 1.21 -4.83 21.10
N PRO A 118 1.51 -5.91 21.85
CA PRO A 118 2.27 -7.05 21.33
C PRO A 118 1.67 -7.58 20.02
N LEU A 119 2.53 -7.87 19.03
CA LEU A 119 2.14 -8.26 17.65
C LEU A 119 1.41 -7.18 16.83
N GLY A 120 1.21 -5.98 17.40
CA GLY A 120 0.64 -4.84 16.72
C GLY A 120 1.50 -4.40 15.52
N PRO A 121 0.91 -4.28 14.32
CA PRO A 121 1.66 -3.92 13.13
C PRO A 121 1.99 -2.43 13.11
N LYS A 122 3.13 -2.07 12.51
CA LYS A 122 3.55 -0.66 12.43
C LYS A 122 2.76 0.09 11.36
N VAL A 123 1.87 0.98 11.79
CA VAL A 123 1.09 1.88 10.94
C VAL A 123 1.74 3.27 10.87
N LYS A 124 1.32 4.08 9.89
CA LYS A 124 1.84 5.45 9.75
C LYS A 124 1.26 6.37 10.83
N ALA A 125 2.13 7.16 11.45
CA ALA A 125 1.75 8.24 12.34
C ALA A 125 1.92 9.57 11.59
N LEU A 126 0.86 10.02 10.92
CA LEU A 126 0.85 11.28 10.16
C LEU A 126 0.25 12.40 11.00
N VAL A 127 0.76 13.61 10.86
CA VAL A 127 0.28 14.82 11.56
C VAL A 127 0.13 16.00 10.60
N GLY A 128 -0.61 17.03 10.98
CA GLY A 128 -0.90 18.21 10.17
C GLY A 128 -2.37 18.34 9.73
N ARG A 129 -3.29 17.61 10.37
CA ARG A 129 -4.72 17.70 10.06
C ARG A 129 -5.31 19.02 10.52
N LYS A 130 -6.38 19.44 9.84
CA LYS A 130 -7.14 20.62 10.23
C LYS A 130 -8.29 20.20 11.13
N ASP A 131 -8.30 20.74 12.34
CA ASP A 131 -9.37 20.53 13.32
C ASP A 131 -10.72 21.10 12.82
N SER A 132 -11.79 20.38 13.15
CA SER A 132 -13.17 20.74 12.86
C SER A 132 -14.02 20.70 14.13
N SER A 133 -14.75 21.79 14.40
CA SER A 133 -15.76 21.84 15.47
C SER A 133 -17.18 21.51 14.96
N THR A 134 -17.28 20.88 13.78
CA THR A 134 -18.56 20.46 13.21
C THR A 134 -18.81 19.01 13.57
N ALA A 135 -19.82 18.76 14.41
CA ALA A 135 -20.11 17.41 14.84
C ALA A 135 -20.64 16.53 13.70
N ALA A 136 -20.33 15.24 13.72
CA ALA A 136 -20.93 14.26 12.83
C ALA A 136 -22.45 14.17 13.02
N ALA A 137 -23.14 13.75 11.95
CA ALA A 137 -24.58 13.51 11.99
C ALA A 137 -24.92 12.37 12.97
N LEU A 138 -25.97 12.55 13.76
CA LEU A 138 -26.45 11.51 14.68
C LEU A 138 -26.82 10.22 13.93
N ASN A 139 -26.49 9.07 14.54
CA ASN A 139 -26.85 7.73 14.02
C ASN A 139 -26.32 7.43 12.60
N SER A 140 -25.23 8.06 12.18
CA SER A 140 -24.64 7.86 10.85
C SER A 140 -23.59 6.73 10.79
N MET A 141 -23.20 6.18 11.95
CA MET A 141 -22.18 5.14 12.09
C MET A 141 -22.74 3.72 11.94
N PRO A 142 -21.97 2.78 11.37
CA PRO A 142 -22.26 1.36 11.47
C PRO A 142 -22.38 0.90 12.94
N SER A 143 -23.48 0.21 13.25
CA SER A 143 -23.72 -0.39 14.56
C SER A 143 -23.28 -1.85 14.61
N SER A 144 -22.92 -2.35 15.80
CA SER A 144 -22.71 -3.77 16.08
C SER A 144 -23.92 -4.66 15.76
N ARG A 145 -25.10 -4.07 15.55
CA ARG A 145 -26.36 -4.76 15.21
C ARG A 145 -26.79 -4.58 13.76
N ASP A 146 -26.01 -3.86 12.96
CA ASP A 146 -26.34 -3.65 11.55
C ASP A 146 -26.10 -4.92 10.71
N SER A 147 -26.85 -5.01 9.61
CA SER A 147 -26.63 -6.04 8.59
C SER A 147 -25.27 -5.88 7.92
N VAL A 148 -24.68 -6.98 7.43
CA VAL A 148 -23.43 -6.98 6.66
C VAL A 148 -23.46 -5.97 5.51
N ASP A 149 -24.53 -5.95 4.72
CA ASP A 149 -24.64 -5.04 3.56
C ASP A 149 -24.57 -3.57 3.96
N LYS A 150 -25.20 -3.19 5.09
CA LYS A 150 -25.16 -1.81 5.60
C LYS A 150 -23.75 -1.43 6.04
N ILE A 151 -23.04 -2.33 6.74
CA ILE A 151 -21.65 -2.13 7.16
C ILE A 151 -20.76 -1.97 5.92
N LEU A 152 -20.80 -2.93 5.00
CA LEU A 152 -19.98 -2.90 3.78
C LEU A 152 -20.29 -1.68 2.91
N THR A 153 -21.56 -1.27 2.81
CA THR A 153 -21.95 -0.07 2.08
C THR A 153 -21.32 1.19 2.68
N ALA A 154 -21.34 1.34 4.01
CA ALA A 154 -20.74 2.49 4.69
C ALA A 154 -19.24 2.61 4.43
N PHE A 155 -18.51 1.49 4.48
CA PHE A 155 -17.07 1.45 4.19
C PHE A 155 -16.76 1.64 2.70
N SER A 156 -17.57 1.07 1.82
CA SER A 156 -17.41 1.24 0.36
C SER A 156 -17.59 2.70 -0.07
N ALA A 157 -18.45 3.47 0.61
CA ALA A 157 -18.62 4.90 0.38
C ALA A 157 -17.36 5.72 0.71
N LYS A 158 -16.43 5.15 1.51
CA LYS A 158 -15.11 5.71 1.82
C LYS A 158 -13.98 5.04 1.03
N GLY A 159 -14.30 4.15 0.07
CA GLY A 159 -13.32 3.51 -0.80
C GLY A 159 -12.67 2.24 -0.25
N PHE A 160 -13.30 1.58 0.74
CA PHE A 160 -12.82 0.32 1.32
C PHE A 160 -13.58 -0.88 0.75
N SER A 161 -12.82 -1.92 0.37
CA SER A 161 -13.36 -3.22 -0.06
C SER A 161 -13.80 -4.07 1.12
N SER A 162 -14.54 -5.16 0.88
CA SER A 162 -14.91 -6.13 1.92
C SER A 162 -13.68 -6.69 2.65
N ASP A 163 -12.59 -6.95 1.93
CA ASP A 163 -11.32 -7.40 2.52
C ASP A 163 -10.67 -6.35 3.41
N ASP A 164 -10.78 -5.07 3.04
CA ASP A 164 -10.27 -3.97 3.87
C ASP A 164 -11.09 -3.83 5.16
N VAL A 165 -12.42 -4.03 5.10
CA VAL A 165 -13.29 -4.05 6.28
C VAL A 165 -12.87 -5.17 7.22
N VAL A 166 -12.73 -6.40 6.70
CA VAL A 166 -12.28 -7.54 7.51
C VAL A 166 -10.91 -7.27 8.13
N ALA A 167 -9.98 -6.66 7.40
CA ALA A 167 -8.68 -6.31 7.95
C ALA A 167 -8.79 -5.32 9.12
N LEU A 168 -9.54 -4.23 8.96
CA LEU A 168 -9.76 -3.20 9.98
C LEU A 168 -10.46 -3.74 11.23
N MET A 169 -11.34 -4.74 11.07
CA MET A 169 -11.96 -5.45 12.19
C MET A 169 -10.95 -6.18 13.08
N GLY A 170 -9.73 -6.41 12.61
CA GLY A 170 -8.65 -6.94 13.44
C GLY A 170 -8.43 -6.14 14.73
N THR A 171 -8.79 -4.84 14.76
CA THR A 171 -8.81 -4.02 15.98
C THR A 171 -9.61 -4.63 17.13
N HIS A 172 -10.58 -5.50 16.84
CA HIS A 172 -11.34 -6.22 17.85
C HIS A 172 -10.50 -7.27 18.61
N SER A 173 -9.32 -7.67 18.12
CA SER A 173 -8.39 -8.52 18.89
C SER A 173 -7.85 -7.83 20.14
N VAL A 174 -7.84 -6.50 20.17
CA VAL A 174 -7.47 -5.70 21.36
C VAL A 174 -8.64 -4.86 21.84
N ALA A 175 -9.80 -5.51 22.03
CA ALA A 175 -11.04 -4.84 22.40
C ALA A 175 -11.82 -5.53 23.53
N VAL A 176 -12.50 -4.70 24.30
CA VAL A 176 -13.39 -5.11 25.40
C VAL A 176 -14.72 -4.38 25.25
N GLN A 177 -15.82 -5.12 25.29
CA GLN A 177 -17.15 -4.55 25.23
C GLN A 177 -17.60 -4.09 26.63
N VAL A 178 -18.19 -2.90 26.71
CA VAL A 178 -18.75 -2.35 27.95
C VAL A 178 -20.23 -2.04 27.82
N ASN A 179 -20.67 -1.64 26.63
CA ASN A 179 -22.01 -1.07 26.40
C ASN A 179 -22.86 -1.84 25.39
N ASP A 180 -22.32 -2.85 24.69
CA ASP A 180 -23.10 -3.60 23.69
C ASP A 180 -24.13 -4.50 24.37
N ASP A 181 -23.69 -5.25 25.37
CA ASP A 181 -24.51 -5.96 26.33
C ASP A 181 -24.06 -5.60 27.77
N PRO A 182 -24.78 -4.69 28.45
CA PRO A 182 -24.45 -4.28 29.81
C PRO A 182 -24.43 -5.43 30.82
N SER A 183 -25.11 -6.55 30.56
CA SER A 183 -25.10 -7.72 31.45
C SER A 183 -23.78 -8.51 31.37
N GLN A 184 -23.00 -8.30 30.31
CA GLN A 184 -21.72 -8.95 30.06
C GLN A 184 -20.56 -7.95 29.97
N ALA A 185 -20.74 -6.74 30.52
CA ALA A 185 -19.75 -5.66 30.46
C ALA A 185 -18.36 -6.13 30.96
N GLY A 186 -17.32 -5.73 30.24
CA GLY A 186 -15.93 -6.10 30.54
C GLY A 186 -15.46 -7.39 29.87
N LYS A 187 -16.31 -8.05 29.06
CA LYS A 187 -15.88 -9.20 28.23
C LYS A 187 -15.09 -8.74 27.01
N SER A 188 -13.95 -9.38 26.79
CA SER A 188 -13.13 -9.19 25.60
C SER A 188 -13.74 -9.85 24.36
N LEU A 189 -13.39 -9.33 23.18
CA LEU A 189 -13.86 -9.88 21.91
C LEU A 189 -13.05 -11.09 21.42
N ASP A 190 -11.93 -11.38 22.07
CA ASP A 190 -11.19 -12.64 21.98
C ASP A 190 -10.58 -13.01 23.34
N SER A 191 -9.86 -14.13 23.42
CA SER A 191 -9.21 -14.61 24.65
C SER A 191 -7.94 -13.87 25.05
N THR A 192 -7.40 -12.98 24.21
CA THR A 192 -6.11 -12.32 24.37
C THR A 192 -6.20 -10.80 24.13
N PRO A 193 -7.05 -10.06 24.85
CA PRO A 193 -7.35 -8.66 24.56
C PRO A 193 -6.16 -7.69 24.70
N SER A 194 -5.02 -8.14 25.23
CA SER A 194 -3.79 -7.34 25.35
C SER A 194 -2.71 -7.76 24.34
N VAL A 195 -3.05 -8.61 23.36
CA VAL A 195 -2.16 -9.04 22.28
C VAL A 195 -2.90 -8.85 20.96
N TYR A 196 -2.29 -8.13 20.03
CA TYR A 196 -2.89 -7.79 18.75
C TYR A 196 -2.65 -8.89 17.72
N ASP A 197 -3.22 -10.07 17.99
CA ASP A 197 -3.07 -11.25 17.16
C ASP A 197 -4.30 -11.51 16.27
N THR A 198 -4.45 -12.75 15.81
CA THR A 198 -5.52 -13.19 14.90
C THR A 198 -6.53 -14.11 15.57
N LYS A 199 -6.49 -14.27 16.90
CA LYS A 199 -7.44 -15.09 17.66
C LYS A 199 -8.86 -14.60 17.53
N PHE A 200 -9.09 -13.29 17.47
CA PHE A 200 -10.39 -12.71 17.17
C PHE A 200 -11.09 -13.37 15.97
N TYR A 201 -10.38 -13.61 14.87
CA TYR A 201 -10.97 -14.21 13.68
C TYR A 201 -11.39 -15.66 13.93
N THR A 202 -10.49 -16.47 14.49
CA THR A 202 -10.75 -17.90 14.73
C THR A 202 -11.84 -18.09 15.79
N GLU A 203 -11.73 -17.40 16.93
CA GLU A 203 -12.65 -17.55 18.05
C GLU A 203 -14.06 -16.99 17.78
N THR A 204 -14.17 -15.94 16.96
CA THR A 204 -15.48 -15.45 16.50
C THR A 204 -16.15 -16.45 15.55
N LYS A 205 -15.37 -17.06 14.65
CA LYS A 205 -15.91 -18.05 13.69
C LYS A 205 -16.30 -19.35 14.38
N ASP A 206 -15.50 -19.78 15.35
CA ASP A 206 -15.72 -21.02 16.12
C ASP A 206 -16.75 -20.83 17.26
N GLY A 207 -17.09 -19.58 17.59
CA GLY A 207 -18.02 -19.25 18.68
C GLY A 207 -17.43 -19.46 20.07
N THR A 208 -16.10 -19.44 20.20
CA THR A 208 -15.38 -19.66 21.46
C THR A 208 -14.88 -18.38 22.12
N ALA A 209 -15.03 -17.22 21.44
CA ALA A 209 -14.64 -15.93 22.00
C ALA A 209 -15.43 -15.62 23.29
N PRO A 210 -14.85 -14.91 24.27
CA PRO A 210 -15.55 -14.55 25.52
C PRO A 210 -16.81 -13.71 25.27
N TYR A 211 -16.82 -12.92 24.20
CA TYR A 211 -17.99 -12.24 23.65
C TYR A 211 -17.79 -12.02 22.15
N SER A 212 -18.85 -12.02 21.37
CA SER A 212 -18.78 -11.62 19.96
C SER A 212 -19.97 -10.75 19.61
N LEU A 213 -19.68 -9.59 19.00
CA LEU A 213 -20.69 -8.68 18.50
C LEU A 213 -21.52 -9.36 17.41
N GLN A 214 -22.79 -8.96 17.27
CA GLN A 214 -23.67 -9.56 16.27
C GLN A 214 -23.14 -9.34 14.85
N SER A 215 -22.63 -8.14 14.55
CA SER A 215 -21.96 -7.80 13.28
C SER A 215 -20.81 -8.74 12.96
N ASP A 216 -19.97 -9.04 13.95
CA ASP A 216 -18.75 -9.83 13.77
C ASP A 216 -19.10 -11.28 13.43
N LYS A 217 -20.10 -11.85 14.11
CA LYS A 217 -20.65 -13.18 13.80
C LYS A 217 -21.25 -13.26 12.39
N LEU A 218 -21.89 -12.18 11.93
CA LEU A 218 -22.49 -12.12 10.60
C LEU A 218 -21.39 -11.98 9.52
N LEU A 219 -20.38 -11.15 9.76
CA LEU A 219 -19.26 -10.94 8.83
C LEU A 219 -18.34 -12.17 8.75
N SER A 220 -18.17 -12.94 9.82
CA SER A 220 -17.35 -14.15 9.80
C SER A 220 -17.92 -15.29 8.92
N ASN A 221 -19.23 -15.24 8.65
CA ASN A 221 -19.98 -16.25 7.90
C ASN A 221 -20.63 -15.70 6.60
N ASN A 222 -20.35 -14.46 6.21
CA ASN A 222 -20.93 -13.88 5.00
C ASN A 222 -20.10 -14.24 3.77
N THR A 223 -20.76 -14.59 2.66
CA THR A 223 -20.13 -15.01 1.40
C THR A 223 -19.10 -14.03 0.83
N GLN A 224 -19.19 -12.73 1.15
CA GLN A 224 -18.25 -11.69 0.69
C GLN A 224 -17.00 -11.55 1.57
N THR A 225 -17.03 -12.06 2.80
CA THR A 225 -16.01 -11.80 3.83
C THR A 225 -15.46 -13.07 4.48
N GLU A 226 -16.19 -14.19 4.43
CA GLU A 226 -15.86 -15.43 5.15
C GLU A 226 -14.51 -16.03 4.76
N LYS A 227 -14.11 -15.87 3.48
CA LYS A 227 -12.83 -16.38 2.97
C LYS A 227 -11.69 -15.57 3.59
N THR A 228 -11.74 -14.24 3.44
CA THR A 228 -10.73 -13.33 3.98
C THR A 228 -10.64 -13.41 5.50
N TRP A 229 -11.78 -13.60 6.16
CA TRP A 229 -11.86 -13.84 7.61
C TRP A 229 -11.06 -15.09 8.01
N SER A 230 -11.25 -16.20 7.29
CA SER A 230 -10.50 -17.44 7.52
C SER A 230 -9.01 -17.31 7.17
N ASP A 231 -8.68 -16.62 6.07
CA ASP A 231 -7.29 -16.39 5.66
C ASP A 231 -6.53 -15.62 6.74
N PHE A 232 -7.12 -14.55 7.30
CA PHE A 232 -6.50 -13.79 8.39
C PHE A 232 -6.41 -14.56 9.70
N GLY A 233 -7.43 -15.35 10.05
CA GLY A 233 -7.36 -16.24 11.22
C GLY A 233 -6.23 -17.28 11.13
N SER A 234 -5.76 -17.59 9.93
CA SER A 234 -4.67 -18.55 9.69
C SER A 234 -3.27 -17.91 9.61
N SER A 235 -3.17 -16.57 9.48
CA SER A 235 -1.91 -15.91 9.19
C SER A 235 -1.85 -14.49 9.76
N GLN A 236 -1.03 -14.32 10.80
CA GLN A 236 -0.68 -13.03 11.40
C GLN A 236 -0.10 -12.06 10.36
N ASP A 237 0.79 -12.54 9.49
CA ASP A 237 1.49 -11.70 8.52
C ASP A 237 0.55 -11.23 7.40
N ALA A 238 -0.32 -12.10 6.90
CA ALA A 238 -1.29 -11.75 5.88
C ALA A 238 -2.29 -10.70 6.39
N TRP A 239 -2.78 -10.89 7.63
CA TRP A 239 -3.62 -9.89 8.29
C TRP A 239 -2.86 -8.58 8.49
N SER A 240 -1.66 -8.62 9.07
CA SER A 240 -0.86 -7.43 9.38
C SER A 240 -0.58 -6.59 8.13
N ALA A 241 -0.20 -7.23 7.01
CA ALA A 241 0.08 -6.53 5.76
C ALA A 241 -1.17 -5.81 5.22
N LYS A 242 -2.33 -6.48 5.23
CA LYS A 242 -3.58 -5.88 4.76
C LYS A 242 -4.10 -4.80 5.72
N PHE A 243 -3.97 -5.03 7.03
CA PHE A 243 -4.35 -4.07 8.05
C PHE A 243 -3.55 -2.78 7.93
N VAL A 244 -2.22 -2.85 7.73
CA VAL A 244 -1.40 -1.65 7.55
C VAL A 244 -1.81 -0.85 6.32
N ASP A 245 -2.09 -1.51 5.20
CA ASP A 245 -2.59 -0.82 4.00
C ASP A 245 -3.95 -0.13 4.26
N ALA A 246 -4.92 -0.88 4.81
CA ALA A 246 -6.26 -0.37 5.07
C ALA A 246 -6.24 0.75 6.12
N TRP A 247 -5.52 0.57 7.24
CA TRP A 247 -5.40 1.56 8.30
C TRP A 247 -4.77 2.86 7.80
N ASN A 248 -3.70 2.78 7.01
CA ASN A 248 -3.04 3.98 6.49
C ASN A 248 -3.94 4.79 5.55
N ARG A 249 -4.84 4.14 4.81
CA ARG A 249 -5.89 4.81 4.02
C ARG A 249 -7.01 5.34 4.92
N PHE A 250 -7.36 4.61 5.97
CA PHE A 250 -8.42 4.96 6.93
C PHE A 250 -8.06 6.22 7.74
N ALA A 251 -6.84 6.29 8.27
CA ALA A 251 -6.36 7.38 9.13
C ALA A 251 -6.22 8.74 8.40
N VAL A 252 -6.44 8.78 7.09
CA VAL A 252 -6.37 10.00 6.25
C VAL A 252 -7.67 10.34 5.55
N ILE A 253 -8.80 9.68 5.90
CA ILE A 253 -10.11 10.00 5.34
C ILE A 253 -10.39 11.51 5.50
N GLY A 254 -10.74 12.16 4.39
CA GLY A 254 -11.08 13.59 4.34
C GLY A 254 -9.90 14.56 4.47
N ASN A 255 -8.65 14.07 4.42
CA ASN A 255 -7.44 14.89 4.49
C ASN A 255 -6.59 14.77 3.22
N ASP A 256 -5.88 15.85 2.86
CA ASP A 256 -4.88 15.82 1.79
C ASP A 256 -3.58 15.18 2.31
N VAL A 257 -3.25 13.98 1.82
CA VAL A 257 -2.04 13.25 2.24
C VAL A 257 -0.76 14.05 1.92
N GLY A 258 -0.78 14.87 0.86
CA GLY A 258 0.36 15.70 0.48
C GLY A 258 0.70 16.81 1.48
N SER A 259 -0.28 17.24 2.29
CA SER A 259 -0.08 18.27 3.32
C SER A 259 0.31 17.70 4.68
N LEU A 260 0.24 16.38 4.87
CA LEU A 260 0.57 15.73 6.14
C LEU A 260 2.07 15.44 6.24
N GLN A 261 2.57 15.55 7.47
CA GLN A 261 3.95 15.25 7.84
C GLN A 261 4.04 13.84 8.42
N ASP A 262 5.05 13.07 7.99
CA ASP A 262 5.30 11.72 8.49
C ASP A 262 6.12 11.77 9.80
N CYS A 263 5.54 11.23 10.87
CA CYS A 263 6.11 11.09 12.20
C CYS A 263 6.20 9.60 12.64
N SER A 264 6.12 8.66 11.70
CA SER A 264 6.03 7.22 11.98
C SER A 264 7.26 6.67 12.71
N SER A 265 8.41 7.33 12.63
CA SER A 265 9.62 6.96 13.40
C SER A 265 9.42 7.08 14.91
N LEU A 266 8.48 7.91 15.37
CA LEU A 266 8.19 8.09 16.80
C LEU A 266 7.31 6.97 17.36
N ALA A 267 6.56 6.27 16.50
CA ALA A 267 5.88 5.03 16.86
C ALA A 267 6.82 3.82 16.91
N ALA A 268 8.13 4.02 16.72
CA ALA A 268 9.13 2.95 16.69
C ALA A 268 9.94 2.77 17.99
N GLY A 269 9.52 3.35 19.13
CA GLY A 269 10.33 3.40 20.34
C GLY A 269 9.73 2.72 21.58
N GLY A 270 10.06 1.44 21.81
CA GLY A 270 9.75 0.75 23.07
C GLY A 270 10.33 -0.66 23.17
N SER A 271 11.61 -0.77 23.55
CA SER A 271 12.31 -2.02 23.92
C SER A 271 12.25 -3.15 22.88
N THR A 272 13.33 -3.27 22.11
CA THR A 272 13.96 -4.58 21.96
C THR A 272 14.28 -5.10 23.37
N SER A 273 13.28 -5.68 24.04
CA SER A 273 13.56 -6.73 24.99
C SER A 273 14.27 -7.75 24.16
N ARG A 274 15.60 -7.82 24.35
CA ARG A 274 16.44 -8.94 23.96
C ARG A 274 15.53 -10.16 24.03
N ARG A 275 15.25 -10.80 22.89
CA ARG A 275 14.72 -12.17 22.91
C ARG A 275 15.80 -13.02 23.57
N ARG A 276 15.82 -13.02 24.91
CA ARG A 276 16.05 -14.25 25.66
C ARG A 276 14.83 -15.11 25.36
N ALA A 277 14.88 -15.79 24.22
CA ALA A 277 14.10 -16.99 24.04
C ALA A 277 14.74 -18.06 24.95
N MET A 278 14.44 -17.99 26.25
CA MET A 278 14.52 -19.15 27.11
C MET A 278 13.11 -19.69 27.30
N SER A 279 12.88 -20.84 26.67
CA SER A 279 11.99 -21.91 27.13
C SER A 279 10.50 -21.61 27.23
N MET A 280 9.75 -21.99 26.18
CA MET A 280 8.58 -22.84 26.41
C MET A 280 8.95 -24.32 26.23
N PRO A 281 8.32 -25.23 27.00
CA PRO A 281 8.74 -26.62 27.09
C PRO A 281 8.53 -27.36 25.77
N MET A 282 9.55 -28.13 25.41
CA MET A 282 9.53 -29.23 24.45
C MET A 282 8.32 -30.16 24.63
N ALA A 283 7.18 -29.86 23.99
CA ALA A 283 6.08 -30.82 23.92
C ALA A 283 5.23 -30.78 22.64
N LEU A 284 5.50 -29.88 21.69
CA LEU A 284 4.80 -29.91 20.39
C LEU A 284 5.76 -29.77 19.20
N LEU A 285 6.94 -30.38 19.33
CA LEU A 285 7.87 -30.66 18.24
C LEU A 285 8.11 -32.18 18.08
N CYS A 286 7.22 -33.03 18.60
CA CYS A 286 7.37 -34.49 18.63
C CYS A 286 6.41 -35.27 17.71
N LEU A 287 5.76 -34.62 16.74
CA LEU A 287 4.92 -35.33 15.75
C LEU A 287 5.49 -35.40 14.34
N LEU A 288 6.73 -34.98 14.08
CA LEU A 288 7.37 -35.25 12.79
C LEU A 288 8.79 -35.84 12.81
N PHE A 289 9.46 -36.04 13.96
CA PHE A 289 10.69 -36.88 14.00
C PHE A 289 10.83 -37.60 15.36
N PRO A 290 11.02 -38.94 15.40
CA PRO A 290 11.24 -39.68 16.64
C PRO A 290 12.68 -39.49 17.17
N PRO A 291 12.90 -39.67 18.49
CA PRO A 291 14.18 -39.36 19.12
C PRO A 291 15.12 -40.56 19.05
N GLN A 292 16.36 -40.34 18.61
CA GLN A 292 17.50 -41.12 19.12
C GLN A 292 18.65 -40.18 19.47
N SER A 293 18.88 -40.10 20.78
CA SER A 293 20.17 -39.82 21.37
C SER A 293 21.19 -40.84 20.89
N HIS A 294 22.30 -40.39 20.30
CA HIS A 294 23.69 -40.74 20.66
C HIS A 294 24.62 -40.44 19.49
N SER A 295 25.72 -39.76 19.82
CA SER A 295 27.04 -39.85 19.19
C SER A 295 27.18 -39.45 17.72
N THR A 296 27.99 -38.40 17.52
CA THR A 296 29.01 -38.26 16.45
C THR A 296 28.61 -38.53 14.99
N ALA A 297 28.76 -37.49 14.17
CA ALA A 297 29.09 -37.56 12.75
C ALA A 297 28.00 -38.09 11.78
N ALA A 298 27.15 -37.18 11.30
CA ALA A 298 26.73 -37.05 9.89
C ALA A 298 25.61 -36.00 9.81
N LEU A 299 25.91 -34.77 9.38
CA LEU A 299 24.85 -33.84 8.96
C LEU A 299 24.50 -34.15 7.50
N ASP A 300 23.25 -34.57 7.36
CA ASP A 300 22.53 -35.08 6.21
C ASP A 300 22.54 -34.10 5.01
N SER A 301 22.67 -34.64 3.79
CA SER A 301 22.84 -33.87 2.55
C SER A 301 21.51 -33.41 1.92
N THR A 302 20.47 -33.23 2.74
CA THR A 302 19.08 -33.08 2.29
C THR A 302 18.54 -31.66 2.33
N TYR A 303 19.31 -30.68 2.84
CA TYR A 303 18.89 -29.27 2.91
C TYR A 303 19.53 -28.44 1.79
N MET A 304 18.71 -27.94 0.85
CA MET A 304 19.14 -26.91 -0.11
C MET A 304 19.21 -25.55 0.60
N ASP A 305 20.30 -24.81 0.42
CA ASP A 305 20.42 -23.46 0.97
C ASP A 305 19.42 -22.50 0.28
N PRO A 306 18.92 -21.46 0.97
CA PRO A 306 17.89 -20.56 0.43
C PRO A 306 18.31 -19.83 -0.85
N GLN A 307 19.61 -19.59 -1.06
CA GLN A 307 20.11 -18.94 -2.28
C GLN A 307 20.04 -19.91 -3.46
N THR A 308 20.40 -21.17 -3.27
CA THR A 308 20.28 -22.23 -4.28
C THR A 308 18.81 -22.57 -4.57
N ALA A 309 17.96 -22.64 -3.53
CA ALA A 309 16.52 -22.83 -3.69
C ALA A 309 15.86 -21.67 -4.46
N LYS A 310 16.26 -20.42 -4.19
CA LYS A 310 15.80 -19.23 -4.94
C LYS A 310 16.06 -19.39 -6.44
N VAL A 311 17.30 -19.72 -6.81
CA VAL A 311 17.69 -19.89 -8.21
C VAL A 311 16.93 -21.05 -8.88
N ALA A 312 16.69 -22.14 -8.16
CA ALA A 312 15.91 -23.27 -8.68
C ALA A 312 14.45 -22.88 -8.98
N VAL A 313 13.81 -22.12 -8.10
CA VAL A 313 12.44 -21.63 -8.29
C VAL A 313 12.36 -20.62 -9.45
N GLU A 314 13.32 -19.70 -9.55
CA GLU A 314 13.41 -18.75 -10.68
C GLU A 314 13.53 -19.46 -12.03
N LEU A 315 14.32 -20.55 -12.09
CA LEU A 315 14.44 -21.38 -13.29
C LEU A 315 13.11 -22.06 -13.64
N HIS A 316 12.40 -22.63 -12.66
CA HIS A 316 11.09 -23.24 -12.90
C HIS A 316 10.03 -22.25 -13.38
N ILE A 317 10.02 -21.02 -12.84
CA ILE A 317 9.15 -19.94 -13.33
C ILE A 317 9.49 -19.60 -14.78
N SER A 318 10.79 -19.55 -15.13
CA SER A 318 11.23 -19.32 -16.50
C SER A 318 10.74 -20.40 -17.46
N ASP A 319 10.86 -21.67 -17.09
CA ASP A 319 10.42 -22.80 -17.90
C ASP A 319 8.90 -22.83 -18.10
N ILE A 320 8.12 -22.50 -17.06
CA ILE A 320 6.66 -22.41 -17.18
C ILE A 320 6.24 -21.25 -18.08
N ASN A 321 6.93 -20.11 -18.01
CA ASN A 321 6.66 -19.02 -18.95
C ASN A 321 6.98 -19.42 -20.40
N ASP A 322 8.05 -20.19 -20.63
CA ASP A 322 8.38 -20.73 -21.96
C ASP A 322 7.29 -21.66 -22.49
N LEU A 323 6.76 -22.53 -21.62
CA LEU A 323 5.64 -23.42 -21.96
C LEU A 323 4.36 -22.63 -22.26
N LEU A 324 4.06 -21.61 -21.46
CA LEU A 324 2.90 -20.73 -21.68
C LEU A 324 3.02 -19.92 -22.99
N ASP A 325 4.24 -19.53 -23.36
CA ASP A 325 4.51 -18.79 -24.60
C ASP A 325 4.46 -19.72 -25.84
N GLY A 326 4.83 -21.00 -25.70
CA GLY A 326 4.78 -22.00 -26.78
C GLY A 326 3.39 -22.60 -27.08
N LEU A 327 2.38 -22.35 -26.24
CA LEU A 327 1.00 -22.84 -26.43
C LEU A 327 0.15 -21.98 -27.39
N TYR A 328 0.77 -21.12 -28.20
CA TYR A 328 0.08 -20.11 -29.02
C TYR A 328 0.16 -20.33 -30.54
N ASP A 329 0.30 -21.57 -31.01
CA ASP A 329 0.48 -21.81 -32.45
C ASP A 329 -0.65 -22.57 -33.19
N ASP A 330 -1.75 -23.00 -32.55
CA ASP A 330 -2.82 -23.66 -33.32
C ASP A 330 -4.20 -23.05 -33.07
N GLU A 331 -4.87 -22.68 -34.18
CA GLU A 331 -6.25 -22.17 -34.23
C GLU A 331 -7.31 -23.23 -33.90
N ASP A 332 -6.93 -24.43 -33.50
CA ASP A 332 -7.86 -25.49 -33.10
C ASP A 332 -7.40 -26.21 -31.82
N LEU A 333 -8.32 -26.31 -30.84
CA LEU A 333 -8.40 -27.21 -29.64
C LEU A 333 -8.32 -26.52 -28.25
N PRO A 334 -8.86 -27.16 -27.19
CA PRO A 334 -10.25 -27.04 -26.73
C PRO A 334 -10.34 -26.33 -25.36
N GLU A 335 -11.56 -26.02 -24.90
CA GLU A 335 -11.81 -25.57 -23.52
C GLU A 335 -11.24 -26.59 -22.50
N GLY A 336 -10.31 -26.14 -21.63
CA GLY A 336 -10.06 -26.77 -20.33
C GLY A 336 -8.63 -27.26 -20.04
N ASP A 337 -8.15 -26.85 -18.85
CA ASP A 337 -7.16 -27.49 -17.97
C ASP A 337 -5.67 -27.11 -18.10
N ALA A 338 -4.95 -27.45 -19.17
CA ALA A 338 -3.46 -27.38 -19.15
C ALA A 338 -2.90 -25.96 -18.90
N ARG A 339 -3.46 -24.94 -19.55
CA ARG A 339 -3.02 -23.55 -19.40
C ARG A 339 -3.35 -22.97 -18.03
N ALA A 340 -4.52 -23.30 -17.48
CA ALA A 340 -4.91 -22.91 -16.13
C ALA A 340 -3.99 -23.57 -15.10
N GLY A 341 -3.64 -24.85 -15.30
CA GLY A 341 -2.67 -25.57 -14.48
C GLY A 341 -1.28 -24.91 -14.47
N PHE A 342 -0.73 -24.55 -15.63
CA PHE A 342 0.54 -23.84 -15.71
C PHE A 342 0.49 -22.43 -15.11
N GLN A 343 -0.64 -21.72 -15.24
CA GLN A 343 -0.83 -20.41 -14.60
C GLN A 343 -0.88 -20.52 -13.07
N VAL A 344 -1.58 -21.52 -12.53
CA VAL A 344 -1.64 -21.80 -11.09
C VAL A 344 -0.27 -22.20 -10.56
N MET A 345 0.45 -23.09 -11.28
CA MET A 345 1.80 -23.52 -10.91
C MET A 345 2.79 -22.35 -10.92
N ARG A 346 2.69 -21.45 -11.91
CA ARG A 346 3.48 -20.22 -11.94
C ARG A 346 3.20 -19.33 -10.73
N SER A 347 1.93 -19.13 -10.39
CA SER A 347 1.54 -18.31 -9.23
C SER A 347 2.01 -18.92 -7.91
N ASP A 348 1.99 -20.25 -7.76
CA ASP A 348 2.53 -20.90 -6.57
C ASP A 348 4.05 -20.75 -6.45
N LEU A 349 4.79 -20.94 -7.55
CA LEU A 349 6.23 -20.74 -7.56
C LEU A 349 6.61 -19.28 -7.31
N GLN A 350 5.83 -18.32 -7.82
CA GLN A 350 6.03 -16.89 -7.50
C GLN A 350 5.85 -16.60 -6.01
N ARG A 351 4.89 -17.25 -5.34
CA ARG A 351 4.72 -17.17 -3.89
C ARG A 351 5.91 -17.79 -3.14
N GLN A 352 6.40 -18.95 -3.59
CA GLN A 352 7.60 -19.58 -3.01
C GLN A 352 8.84 -18.70 -3.19
N LEU A 353 8.98 -18.04 -4.34
CA LEU A 353 10.07 -17.11 -4.62
C LEU A 353 10.08 -15.95 -3.62
N GLN A 354 8.93 -15.34 -3.32
CA GLN A 354 8.83 -14.27 -2.32
C GLN A 354 9.30 -14.70 -0.93
N VAL A 355 8.97 -15.93 -0.52
CA VAL A 355 9.45 -16.49 0.77
C VAL A 355 10.97 -16.67 0.77
N LEU A 356 11.53 -17.22 -0.31
CA LEU A 356 12.98 -17.41 -0.46
C LEU A 356 13.73 -16.08 -0.51
N GLU A 357 13.15 -15.05 -1.13
CA GLU A 357 13.71 -13.69 -1.12
C GLU A 357 13.78 -13.10 0.28
N GLY A 358 12.74 -13.31 1.10
CA GLY A 358 12.75 -12.93 2.50
C GLY A 358 13.82 -13.67 3.32
N GLN A 359 14.00 -14.97 3.07
CA GLN A 359 15.05 -15.77 3.73
C GLN A 359 16.46 -15.30 3.35
N VAL A 360 16.71 -15.05 2.07
CA VAL A 360 17.99 -14.52 1.57
C VAL A 360 18.28 -13.14 2.16
N LEU A 361 17.27 -12.26 2.24
CA LEU A 361 17.43 -10.94 2.85
C LEU A 361 17.78 -11.05 4.33
N THR A 362 17.08 -11.91 5.07
CA THR A 362 17.38 -12.17 6.49
C THR A 362 18.81 -12.66 6.69
N LEU A 363 19.28 -13.60 5.87
CA LEU A 363 20.66 -14.10 5.94
C LEU A 363 21.70 -12.99 5.66
N LYS A 364 21.42 -12.06 4.74
CA LYS A 364 22.30 -10.92 4.48
C LYS A 364 22.37 -9.97 5.67
N ILE A 365 21.22 -9.67 6.29
CA ILE A 365 21.16 -8.82 7.48
C ILE A 365 21.96 -9.44 8.63
N LEU A 366 21.77 -10.75 8.86
CA LEU A 366 22.52 -11.47 9.90
C LEU A 366 24.03 -11.47 9.65
N LYS A 367 24.44 -11.61 8.39
CA LYS A 367 25.85 -11.52 8.01
C LYS A 367 26.43 -10.12 8.28
N GLU A 368 25.69 -9.07 7.90
CA GLU A 368 26.10 -7.68 8.13
C GLU A 368 26.15 -7.35 9.63
N GLU A 369 25.20 -7.84 10.42
CA GLU A 369 25.21 -7.70 11.88
C GLU A 369 26.44 -8.37 12.50
N HIS A 370 26.80 -9.57 12.04
CA HIS A 370 28.01 -10.27 12.47
C HIS A 370 29.28 -9.48 12.12
N GLU A 371 29.41 -9.00 10.88
CA GLU A 371 30.55 -8.18 10.44
C GLU A 371 30.65 -6.87 11.25
N ASN A 372 29.51 -6.24 11.55
CA ASN A 372 29.44 -5.05 12.40
C ASN A 372 29.86 -5.34 13.84
N CYS A 373 29.47 -6.49 14.41
CA CYS A 373 29.93 -6.91 15.73
C CYS A 373 31.45 -7.08 15.77
N VAL A 374 32.04 -7.75 14.77
CA VAL A 374 33.49 -7.92 14.67
C VAL A 374 34.20 -6.57 14.55
N ALA A 375 33.68 -5.64 13.73
CA ALA A 375 34.23 -4.30 13.59
C ALA A 375 34.15 -3.50 14.90
N PHE A 376 33.02 -3.58 15.62
CA PHE A 376 32.83 -2.91 16.90
C PHE A 376 33.79 -3.45 17.96
N SER A 377 33.98 -4.77 18.05
CA SER A 377 34.96 -5.36 18.97
C SER A 377 36.39 -4.87 18.71
N ARG A 378 36.76 -4.65 17.44
CA ARG A 378 38.08 -4.08 17.10
C ARG A 378 38.22 -2.62 17.53
N LEU A 379 37.21 -1.80 17.27
CA LEU A 379 37.19 -0.39 17.70
C LEU A 379 37.25 -0.24 19.22
N LEU A 380 36.56 -1.13 19.92
CA LEU A 380 36.56 -1.17 21.38
C LEU A 380 37.95 -1.48 21.95
N GLU A 381 38.67 -2.43 21.33
CA GLU A 381 40.04 -2.77 21.71
C GLU A 381 41.02 -1.62 21.40
N GLU A 382 40.82 -0.90 20.29
CA GLU A 382 41.58 0.31 19.96
C GLU A 382 41.34 1.43 20.99
N GLU A 383 40.09 1.63 21.43
CA GLU A 383 39.74 2.60 22.47
C GLU A 383 40.35 2.21 23.83
N LYS A 384 40.30 0.93 24.22
CA LYS A 384 40.97 0.43 25.44
C LYS A 384 42.46 0.75 25.44
N ARG A 385 43.14 0.53 24.30
CA ARG A 385 44.56 0.87 24.15
C ARG A 385 44.80 2.38 24.25
N ALA A 386 43.97 3.19 23.59
CA ALA A 386 44.09 4.65 23.67
C ALA A 386 43.91 5.19 25.10
N VAL A 387 42.97 4.62 25.87
CA VAL A 387 42.76 4.98 27.28
C VAL A 387 43.97 4.57 28.13
N ALA A 388 44.51 3.36 27.92
CA ALA A 388 45.70 2.89 28.64
C ALA A 388 46.93 3.76 28.35
N ASP A 389 47.14 4.12 27.09
CA ASP A 389 48.23 5.01 26.67
C ASP A 389 48.07 6.41 27.26
N HIS A 390 46.84 6.94 27.28
CA HIS A 390 46.54 8.23 27.91
C HIS A 390 46.82 8.21 29.42
N GLN A 391 46.38 7.16 30.13
CA GLN A 391 46.67 6.99 31.56
C GLN A 391 48.17 6.87 31.83
N PHE A 392 48.90 6.14 30.98
CA PHE A 392 50.36 6.02 31.08
C PHE A 392 51.07 7.36 30.87
N ALA A 393 50.64 8.15 29.87
CA ALA A 393 51.15 9.49 29.62
C ALA A 393 50.88 10.45 30.80
N MET A 394 49.68 10.40 31.39
CA MET A 394 49.34 11.19 32.57
C MET A 394 50.24 10.87 33.78
N ARG A 395 50.57 9.59 33.98
CA ARG A 395 51.52 9.16 35.03
C ARG A 395 52.93 9.68 34.78
N LEU A 396 53.41 9.64 33.54
CA LEU A 396 54.72 10.20 33.16
C LEU A 396 54.78 11.72 33.37
N ALA A 397 53.66 12.42 33.20
CA ALA A 397 53.54 13.86 33.43
C ALA A 397 53.38 14.25 34.91
N GLY A 398 53.40 13.29 35.84
CA GLY A 398 53.36 13.55 37.29
C GLY A 398 51.96 13.77 37.87
N PHE A 399 50.89 13.44 37.12
CA PHE A 399 49.51 13.52 37.60
C PHE A 399 49.05 12.17 38.17
N THR A 400 48.39 12.18 39.35
CA THR A 400 47.79 10.98 39.96
C THR A 400 46.35 10.82 39.49
N VAL A 401 46.06 9.75 38.76
CA VAL A 401 44.70 9.38 38.33
C VAL A 401 43.93 8.81 39.52
N SER A 402 42.77 9.37 39.87
CA SER A 402 41.92 8.89 40.96
C SER A 402 41.10 7.65 40.57
N ASP A 403 40.88 6.72 41.50
CA ASP A 403 40.15 5.44 41.32
C ASP A 403 38.70 5.56 40.78
N ALA A 404 38.13 6.76 40.73
CA ALA A 404 36.82 7.01 40.14
C ALA A 404 36.79 6.80 38.61
N ASP A 405 37.92 7.05 37.93
CA ASP A 405 38.00 6.86 36.46
C ASP A 405 38.16 5.38 36.09
N THR A 406 38.69 4.54 36.99
CA THR A 406 38.84 3.09 36.79
C THR A 406 37.50 2.35 36.85
N LYS A 407 36.54 2.84 37.66
CA LYS A 407 35.19 2.24 37.75
C LYS A 407 34.37 2.44 36.48
N ARG A 408 34.52 3.59 35.81
CA ARG A 408 33.81 3.91 34.57
C ARG A 408 34.23 3.03 33.39
N SER A 409 35.41 2.40 33.47
CA SER A 409 35.92 1.42 32.50
C SER A 409 35.32 0.02 32.66
N ASN A 410 34.87 -0.37 33.86
CA ASN A 410 34.32 -1.72 34.09
C ASN A 410 32.80 -1.79 33.91
N ASP A 411 32.10 -0.67 34.05
CA ASP A 411 30.64 -0.63 33.90
C ASP A 411 30.19 -0.75 32.42
N TYR A 412 31.07 -0.41 31.46
CA TYR A 412 30.79 -0.60 30.04
C TYR A 412 31.01 -2.06 29.59
N GLU A 413 31.86 -2.81 30.30
CA GLU A 413 32.28 -4.17 29.96
C GLU A 413 31.16 -5.22 30.18
N THR A 414 30.09 -4.86 30.91
CA THR A 414 28.99 -5.78 31.22
C THR A 414 27.75 -5.58 30.32
N SER A 415 27.72 -4.55 29.47
CA SER A 415 26.50 -4.18 28.73
C SER A 415 26.50 -4.57 27.25
N LEU A 416 27.67 -4.64 26.60
CA LEU A 416 27.82 -4.93 25.17
C LEU A 416 28.80 -6.09 24.97
N CYS A 417 28.28 -7.21 24.48
CA CYS A 417 28.93 -8.52 24.23
C CYS A 417 29.45 -9.27 25.47
N ASP A 418 28.62 -10.21 25.97
CA ASP A 418 29.10 -11.31 26.81
C ASP A 418 30.03 -12.18 25.95
N GLN A 419 31.34 -12.11 26.19
CA GLN A 419 32.37 -12.85 25.44
C GLN A 419 32.07 -14.36 25.37
N THR A 420 31.33 -14.90 26.33
CA THR A 420 30.97 -16.32 26.39
C THR A 420 29.92 -16.76 25.35
N GLU A 421 29.25 -15.81 24.68
CA GLU A 421 28.32 -16.08 23.59
C GLU A 421 29.04 -16.04 22.22
N CYS A 422 30.10 -15.23 22.07
CA CYS A 422 30.93 -15.20 20.86
C CYS A 422 31.82 -16.46 20.73
N ASP A 423 32.36 -16.96 21.85
CA ASP A 423 33.16 -18.20 21.87
C ASP A 423 32.32 -19.47 21.60
N ARG A 424 31.00 -19.43 21.88
CA ARG A 424 30.08 -20.52 21.51
C ARG A 424 29.71 -20.51 20.03
N VAL A 425 29.82 -19.36 19.36
CA VAL A 425 29.70 -19.24 17.90
C VAL A 425 31.00 -19.67 17.20
N GLY A 426 32.15 -19.64 17.89
CA GLY A 426 33.43 -20.19 17.41
C GLY A 426 33.47 -21.70 17.20
N GLN A 427 32.44 -22.45 17.60
CA GLN A 427 32.27 -23.87 17.26
C GLN A 427 31.45 -24.11 15.97
N TRP A 428 30.99 -23.05 15.32
CA TRP A 428 30.42 -23.11 13.97
C TRP A 428 31.47 -22.91 12.87
N ASP A 429 32.76 -22.90 13.22
CA ASP A 429 33.80 -23.24 12.27
C ASP A 429 33.67 -24.72 11.89
N MET A 430 33.39 -24.94 10.61
CA MET A 430 33.31 -26.22 9.87
C MET A 430 31.92 -26.82 9.60
N ALA A 431 30.87 -26.00 9.46
CA ALA A 431 29.77 -26.35 8.56
C ALA A 431 30.06 -25.83 7.14
N ARG A 432 31.11 -26.40 6.53
CA ARG A 432 31.39 -26.47 5.08
C ARG A 432 31.12 -25.18 4.28
N GLU A 433 32.22 -24.47 3.98
CA GLU A 433 32.47 -23.97 2.62
C GLU A 433 32.19 -25.09 1.61
N PHE A 434 30.94 -25.19 1.16
CA PHE A 434 30.68 -25.65 -0.18
C PHE A 434 30.63 -24.38 -1.02
N GLU A 435 31.82 -23.94 -1.45
CA GLU A 435 31.95 -23.44 -2.80
C GLU A 435 31.24 -24.43 -3.71
N VAL A 436 29.99 -24.15 -4.05
CA VAL A 436 29.41 -24.67 -5.27
C VAL A 436 30.30 -24.10 -6.36
N LYS A 437 31.29 -24.91 -6.77
CA LYS A 437 32.19 -24.60 -7.88
C LYS A 437 31.36 -23.96 -8.97
N ALA A 438 31.76 -22.76 -9.36
CA ALA A 438 31.21 -21.99 -10.47
C ALA A 438 31.05 -22.82 -11.76
N ASP A 439 31.68 -24.00 -11.85
CA ASP A 439 31.52 -24.99 -12.91
C ASP A 439 30.09 -25.57 -13.04
N THR A 440 29.33 -25.73 -11.94
CA THR A 440 27.95 -26.27 -12.02
C THR A 440 26.95 -25.21 -12.50
N LYS A 441 27.14 -23.97 -12.05
CA LYS A 441 26.43 -22.78 -12.55
C LYS A 441 26.67 -22.62 -14.06
N SER A 442 27.90 -22.87 -14.50
CA SER A 442 28.32 -22.77 -15.90
C SER A 442 27.78 -23.88 -16.81
N LYS A 443 27.53 -25.09 -16.30
CA LYS A 443 27.01 -26.21 -17.12
C LYS A 443 25.50 -26.16 -17.34
N ILE A 444 24.73 -25.70 -16.36
CA ILE A 444 23.26 -25.59 -16.46
C ILE A 444 22.85 -24.33 -17.26
N LEU A 445 23.53 -23.21 -17.05
CA LEU A 445 23.32 -21.97 -17.83
C LEU A 445 23.77 -22.06 -19.29
N ARG A 446 24.61 -23.05 -19.65
CA ARG A 446 25.08 -23.22 -21.04
C ARG A 446 24.00 -23.69 -22.03
N SER A 447 22.79 -24.00 -21.58
CA SER A 447 21.69 -24.40 -22.48
C SER A 447 20.77 -23.25 -22.92
N LYS A 448 20.77 -22.09 -22.24
CA LYS A 448 19.99 -20.91 -22.65
C LYS A 448 20.94 -19.77 -23.01
N ALA A 449 21.04 -19.44 -24.30
CA ALA A 449 21.81 -18.29 -24.75
C ALA A 449 21.24 -17.00 -24.12
N LEU A 450 22.07 -16.26 -23.40
CA LEU A 450 21.75 -14.99 -22.74
C LEU A 450 22.40 -13.82 -23.50
N THR A 451 21.72 -12.67 -23.53
CA THR A 451 22.23 -11.41 -24.10
C THR A 451 21.98 -10.25 -23.14
N LYS A 452 22.97 -9.35 -23.02
CA LYS A 452 22.90 -8.16 -22.18
C LYS A 452 21.97 -7.09 -22.76
N CYS A 453 21.09 -6.54 -21.93
CA CYS A 453 20.21 -5.43 -22.27
C CYS A 453 20.96 -4.09 -22.24
N CYS A 454 20.77 -3.23 -23.24
CA CYS A 454 21.39 -1.90 -23.30
C CYS A 454 20.72 -0.85 -22.40
N ALA A 455 19.50 -1.10 -21.92
CA ALA A 455 18.75 -0.17 -21.06
C ALA A 455 18.98 -0.42 -19.56
N CYS A 456 18.73 -1.64 -19.07
CA CYS A 456 18.94 -1.99 -17.66
C CYS A 456 20.34 -2.55 -17.37
N MET A 457 21.14 -2.87 -18.39
CA MET A 457 22.46 -3.51 -18.25
C MET A 457 22.45 -4.92 -17.65
N GLU A 458 21.28 -5.58 -17.56
CA GLU A 458 21.13 -6.94 -17.06
C GLU A 458 21.15 -7.97 -18.20
N ASP A 459 21.54 -9.21 -17.89
CA ASP A 459 21.51 -10.35 -18.82
C ASP A 459 20.10 -10.92 -18.91
N ALA A 460 19.59 -11.10 -20.14
CA ALA A 460 18.26 -11.64 -20.40
C ALA A 460 18.33 -12.79 -21.43
N PRO A 461 17.45 -13.80 -21.35
CA PRO A 461 17.38 -14.87 -22.34
C PRO A 461 17.15 -14.35 -23.75
N ASN A 462 17.82 -14.91 -24.77
CA ASN A 462 17.72 -14.46 -26.16
C ASN A 462 16.28 -14.41 -26.70
N LYS A 463 15.41 -15.32 -26.26
CA LYS A 463 13.97 -15.34 -26.60
C LYS A 463 13.19 -14.13 -26.07
N ASN A 464 13.69 -13.48 -25.01
CA ASN A 464 13.08 -12.33 -24.34
C ASN A 464 13.86 -11.04 -24.58
N THR A 465 14.69 -11.03 -25.63
CA THR A 465 15.41 -9.84 -26.06
C THR A 465 15.10 -9.53 -27.52
N LEU A 466 15.12 -8.24 -27.85
CA LEU A 466 14.99 -7.76 -29.22
C LEU A 466 16.21 -6.93 -29.56
N THR A 467 16.94 -7.36 -30.60
CA THR A 467 18.09 -6.61 -31.13
C THR A 467 17.65 -5.72 -32.28
N LEU A 468 17.77 -4.41 -32.06
CA LEU A 468 17.56 -3.39 -33.08
C LEU A 468 18.86 -3.18 -33.87
N GLN A 469 18.73 -3.09 -35.19
CA GLN A 469 19.82 -2.85 -36.13
C GLN A 469 20.19 -1.36 -36.18
N CYS A 470 20.57 -0.80 -35.03
CA CYS A 470 21.04 0.58 -34.93
C CYS A 470 22.45 0.70 -35.55
N ASN A 471 22.79 1.89 -36.03
CA ASN A 471 24.10 2.22 -36.61
C ASN A 471 24.77 3.26 -35.70
N PRO A 472 26.04 3.08 -35.26
CA PRO A 472 27.01 2.04 -35.65
C PRO A 472 26.92 0.71 -34.92
N GLU A 473 26.24 0.67 -33.77
CA GLU A 473 26.17 -0.52 -32.93
C GLU A 473 24.73 -1.04 -32.82
N ARG A 474 24.60 -2.36 -32.77
CA ARG A 474 23.32 -3.03 -32.52
C ARG A 474 22.94 -2.85 -31.06
N HIS A 475 21.68 -2.49 -30.81
CA HIS A 475 21.18 -2.32 -29.45
C HIS A 475 20.15 -3.39 -29.12
N THR A 476 20.41 -4.12 -28.04
CA THR A 476 19.51 -5.20 -27.57
C THR A 476 18.72 -4.73 -26.36
N TYR A 477 17.41 -4.87 -26.40
CA TYR A 477 16.52 -4.55 -25.29
C TYR A 477 15.91 -5.83 -24.73
N CYS A 478 15.85 -5.98 -23.41
CA CYS A 478 15.00 -7.00 -22.80
C CYS A 478 13.52 -6.61 -22.92
N ARG A 479 12.64 -7.62 -22.85
CA ARG A 479 11.19 -7.45 -22.93
C ARG A 479 10.65 -6.37 -21.98
N THR A 480 11.10 -6.37 -20.73
CA THR A 480 10.63 -5.43 -19.69
C THR A 480 10.95 -3.99 -20.06
N CYS A 481 12.23 -3.67 -20.31
CA CYS A 481 12.63 -2.33 -20.71
C CYS A 481 11.97 -1.86 -22.01
N LEU A 482 11.73 -2.78 -22.95
CA LEU A 482 11.04 -2.42 -24.20
C LEU A 482 9.56 -2.10 -23.95
N VAL A 483 8.87 -2.87 -23.11
CA VAL A 483 7.49 -2.58 -22.68
C VAL A 483 7.40 -1.23 -21.97
N ASP A 484 8.34 -0.94 -21.06
CA ASP A 484 8.37 0.33 -20.33
C ASP A 484 8.60 1.51 -21.26
N LEU A 485 9.47 1.36 -22.28
CA LEU A 485 9.74 2.38 -23.28
C LEU A 485 8.48 2.71 -24.10
N PHE A 486 7.77 1.70 -24.59
CA PHE A 486 6.53 1.88 -25.35
C PHE A 486 5.43 2.48 -24.47
N THR A 487 5.27 1.98 -23.25
CA THR A 487 4.26 2.48 -22.29
C THR A 487 4.51 3.95 -21.94
N SER A 488 5.76 4.32 -21.69
CA SER A 488 6.14 5.71 -21.40
C SER A 488 5.87 6.65 -22.57
N SER A 489 6.05 6.18 -23.81
CA SER A 489 5.76 6.97 -25.02
C SER A 489 4.27 7.24 -25.23
N LEU A 490 3.38 6.37 -24.72
CA LEU A 490 1.93 6.59 -24.79
C LEU A 490 1.46 7.72 -23.87
N VAL A 491 2.12 7.87 -22.72
CA VAL A 491 1.80 8.90 -21.72
C VAL A 491 2.38 10.24 -22.14
N ASN A 492 3.64 10.27 -22.58
CA ASN A 492 4.32 11.50 -22.94
C ASN A 492 4.45 11.64 -24.47
N THR A 493 3.66 12.55 -25.05
CA THR A 493 3.65 12.82 -26.49
C THR A 493 5.00 13.28 -27.04
N THR A 494 5.88 13.86 -26.21
CA THR A 494 7.24 14.24 -26.63
C THR A 494 8.16 13.05 -26.86
N LEU A 495 7.86 11.91 -26.24
CA LEU A 495 8.59 10.65 -26.37
C LEU A 495 7.98 9.75 -27.45
N PHE A 496 6.90 10.19 -28.11
CA PHE A 496 6.22 9.46 -29.16
C PHE A 496 6.72 9.88 -30.56
N PRO A 497 7.02 8.95 -31.47
CA PRO A 497 7.17 7.50 -31.25
C PRO A 497 8.44 7.18 -30.45
N PRO A 498 8.50 6.03 -29.74
CA PRO A 498 9.67 5.61 -28.99
C PRO A 498 10.86 5.46 -29.94
N ARG A 499 12.05 5.87 -29.49
CA ARG A 499 13.25 5.94 -30.33
C ARG A 499 14.41 5.19 -29.71
N CYS A 500 15.21 4.54 -30.55
CA CYS A 500 16.54 4.05 -30.22
C CYS A 500 17.55 4.80 -31.10
N CYS A 501 18.65 5.30 -30.54
CA CYS A 501 19.63 6.12 -31.29
C CYS A 501 19.00 7.31 -32.03
N LYS A 502 17.94 7.91 -31.47
CA LYS A 502 17.14 8.99 -32.11
C LYS A 502 16.34 8.57 -33.34
N VAL A 503 16.36 7.30 -33.73
CA VAL A 503 15.54 6.72 -34.80
C VAL A 503 14.29 6.08 -34.19
N PRO A 504 13.09 6.35 -34.72
CA PRO A 504 11.86 5.68 -34.29
C PRO A 504 11.98 4.16 -34.38
N ILE A 505 11.55 3.46 -33.33
CA ILE A 505 11.52 2.00 -33.30
C ILE A 505 10.24 1.54 -34.02
N PRO A 506 10.33 0.78 -35.13
CA PRO A 506 9.14 0.28 -35.83
C PRO A 506 8.38 -0.72 -34.95
N LEU A 507 7.07 -0.50 -34.77
CA LEU A 507 6.22 -1.38 -33.96
C LEU A 507 6.22 -2.82 -34.48
N ASP A 508 6.25 -3.02 -35.80
CA ASP A 508 6.23 -4.35 -36.44
C ASP A 508 7.39 -5.24 -35.99
N THR A 509 8.58 -4.67 -35.82
CA THR A 509 9.76 -5.36 -35.30
C THR A 509 9.58 -5.76 -33.83
N CYS A 510 8.72 -5.07 -33.09
CA CYS A 510 8.47 -5.30 -31.67
C CYS A 510 7.21 -6.14 -31.39
N ARG A 511 6.37 -6.43 -32.39
CA ARG A 511 5.08 -7.15 -32.20
C ARG A 511 5.25 -8.52 -31.55
N ALA A 512 6.36 -9.22 -31.81
CA ALA A 512 6.62 -10.55 -31.25
C ALA A 512 6.91 -10.54 -29.74
N ILE A 513 7.39 -9.42 -29.19
CA ILE A 513 7.84 -9.32 -27.80
C ILE A 513 6.93 -8.43 -26.94
N LEU A 514 6.16 -7.52 -27.56
CA LEU A 514 5.24 -6.63 -26.86
C LEU A 514 3.89 -7.30 -26.56
N PRO A 515 3.24 -6.99 -25.42
CA PRO A 515 1.88 -7.43 -25.14
C PRO A 515 0.87 -6.96 -26.20
N LYS A 516 -0.06 -7.84 -26.60
CA LYS A 516 -1.09 -7.54 -27.62
C LYS A 516 -1.96 -6.33 -27.26
N GLU A 517 -2.28 -6.12 -25.99
CA GLU A 517 -3.05 -4.95 -25.54
C GLU A 517 -2.27 -3.64 -25.69
N LEU A 518 -0.97 -3.66 -25.39
CA LEU A 518 -0.10 -2.50 -25.58
C LEU A 518 0.04 -2.12 -27.06
N ILE A 519 0.09 -3.12 -27.94
CA ILE A 519 0.09 -2.93 -29.40
C ILE A 519 -1.19 -2.20 -29.84
N LYS A 520 -2.37 -2.62 -29.34
CA LYS A 520 -3.66 -1.97 -29.67
C LYS A 520 -3.71 -0.52 -29.20
N ASP A 521 -3.26 -0.25 -27.97
CA ASP A 521 -3.21 1.12 -27.43
C ASP A 521 -2.23 2.00 -28.23
N PHE A 522 -1.11 1.44 -28.68
CA PHE A 522 -0.15 2.13 -29.54
C PHE A 522 -0.74 2.46 -30.92
N ASP A 523 -1.38 1.49 -31.58
CA ASP A 523 -2.05 1.71 -32.87
C ASP A 523 -3.15 2.80 -32.74
N LEU A 524 -3.92 2.80 -31.65
CA LEU A 524 -4.89 3.85 -31.36
C LEU A 524 -4.24 5.23 -31.16
N LYS A 525 -3.05 5.27 -30.55
CA LYS A 525 -2.31 6.53 -30.33
C LYS A 525 -1.73 7.09 -31.64
N VAL A 526 -1.28 6.22 -32.55
CA VAL A 526 -0.87 6.61 -33.90
C VAL A 526 -2.06 7.25 -34.63
N ASP A 527 -3.23 6.62 -34.62
CA ASP A 527 -4.45 7.16 -35.23
C ASP A 527 -4.86 8.50 -34.60
N GLU A 528 -4.76 8.63 -33.27
CA GLU A 528 -5.08 9.86 -32.53
C GLU A 528 -4.21 11.04 -33.00
N LEU A 529 -2.89 10.84 -33.05
CA LEU A 529 -1.93 11.88 -33.43
C LEU A 529 -1.99 12.21 -34.92
N ALA A 530 -2.40 11.27 -35.76
CA ALA A 530 -2.62 11.48 -37.18
C ALA A 530 -3.94 12.20 -37.50
N THR A 531 -4.89 12.22 -36.56
CA THR A 531 -6.23 12.78 -36.78
C THR A 531 -6.25 14.30 -36.53
N PRO A 532 -6.55 15.13 -37.55
CA PRO A 532 -6.75 16.56 -37.34
C PRO A 532 -7.99 16.80 -36.47
N ASN A 533 -7.86 17.62 -35.43
CA ASN A 533 -8.92 17.92 -34.46
C ASN A 533 -9.54 16.66 -33.81
N PRO A 534 -8.76 15.89 -33.02
CA PRO A 534 -9.20 14.63 -32.45
C PRO A 534 -10.42 14.82 -31.54
N THR A 535 -11.33 13.84 -31.59
CA THR A 535 -12.53 13.77 -30.77
C THR A 535 -12.33 12.72 -29.68
N TYR A 536 -12.59 13.09 -28.43
CA TYR A 536 -12.48 12.21 -27.28
C TYR A 536 -13.87 11.96 -26.68
N CYS A 537 -14.01 10.85 -25.95
CA CYS A 537 -15.24 10.57 -25.23
C CYS A 537 -15.54 11.68 -24.21
N SER A 538 -16.77 12.21 -24.23
CA SER A 538 -17.23 13.28 -23.32
C SER A 538 -17.42 12.81 -21.89
N ASN A 539 -17.44 11.50 -21.66
CA ASN A 539 -17.42 10.93 -20.32
C ASN A 539 -16.03 11.12 -19.72
N ALA A 540 -15.93 11.95 -18.69
CA ALA A 540 -14.68 12.27 -18.01
C ALA A 540 -13.91 11.04 -17.51
N TYR A 541 -14.61 9.99 -17.06
CA TYR A 541 -14.00 8.74 -16.62
C TYR A 541 -13.43 7.90 -17.77
N CYS A 542 -13.96 8.07 -18.98
CA CYS A 542 -13.51 7.31 -20.15
C CYS A 542 -12.43 8.08 -20.92
N SER A 543 -12.76 9.28 -21.42
CA SER A 543 -11.87 10.20 -22.15
C SER A 543 -11.02 9.57 -23.29
N LYS A 544 -11.32 8.35 -23.73
CA LYS A 544 -10.59 7.65 -24.80
C LYS A 544 -10.87 8.32 -26.14
N PHE A 545 -9.84 8.34 -27.00
CA PHE A 545 -9.94 8.81 -28.38
C PHE A 545 -10.96 7.99 -29.17
N ILE A 546 -11.81 8.67 -29.95
CA ILE A 546 -12.80 8.07 -30.84
C ILE A 546 -12.33 8.28 -32.28
N ARG A 547 -12.14 7.18 -33.01
CA ARG A 547 -11.64 7.24 -34.39
C ARG A 547 -12.66 7.92 -35.31
N PRO A 548 -12.22 8.66 -36.35
CA PRO A 548 -13.13 9.33 -37.29
C PRO A 548 -14.20 8.42 -37.92
N LYS A 549 -13.87 7.15 -38.16
CA LYS A 549 -14.81 6.14 -38.69
C LYS A 549 -16.00 5.84 -37.75
N ASP A 550 -15.84 6.12 -36.46
CA ASP A 550 -16.85 5.89 -35.42
C ASP A 550 -17.69 7.15 -35.16
N ILE A 551 -17.56 8.19 -36.02
CA ILE A 551 -18.33 9.44 -35.99
C ILE A 551 -19.32 9.45 -37.16
N LYS A 552 -20.62 9.60 -36.85
CA LYS A 552 -21.70 9.67 -37.84
C LYS A 552 -22.59 10.87 -37.57
N ALA A 553 -22.83 11.70 -38.58
CA ALA A 553 -23.67 12.91 -38.49
C ALA A 553 -23.32 13.78 -37.26
N ASP A 554 -22.04 14.10 -37.09
CA ASP A 554 -21.49 14.87 -35.96
C ASP A 554 -21.65 14.23 -34.58
N VAL A 555 -22.05 12.94 -34.49
CA VAL A 555 -22.13 12.19 -33.23
C VAL A 555 -21.08 11.08 -33.23
N ALA A 556 -20.14 11.17 -32.29
CA ALA A 556 -19.09 10.21 -32.04
C ALA A 556 -19.54 9.19 -30.97
N ALA A 557 -19.57 7.91 -31.33
CA ALA A 557 -19.95 6.83 -30.41
C ALA A 557 -18.70 6.13 -29.85
N CYS A 558 -18.55 6.12 -28.52
CA CYS A 558 -17.40 5.50 -27.89
C CYS A 558 -17.53 3.96 -27.88
N VAL A 559 -16.58 3.25 -28.50
CA VAL A 559 -16.58 1.77 -28.54
C VAL A 559 -16.30 1.13 -27.16
N PHE A 560 -15.73 1.88 -26.22
CA PHE A 560 -15.35 1.38 -24.90
C PHE A 560 -16.48 1.49 -23.87
N CYS A 561 -17.10 2.67 -23.75
CA CYS A 561 -18.15 2.93 -22.74
C CYS A 561 -19.53 3.20 -23.33
N ARG A 562 -19.68 3.17 -24.66
CA ARG A 562 -20.92 3.43 -25.41
C ARG A 562 -21.51 4.83 -25.25
N ASN A 563 -20.85 5.73 -24.53
CA ASN A 563 -21.28 7.12 -24.42
C ASN A 563 -21.14 7.85 -25.76
N LYS A 564 -22.02 8.83 -26.00
CA LYS A 564 -22.07 9.60 -27.24
C LYS A 564 -21.57 11.03 -27.02
N THR A 565 -20.73 11.50 -27.93
CA THR A 565 -20.12 12.84 -27.92
C THR A 565 -20.49 13.60 -29.18
N CYS A 566 -20.78 14.88 -29.06
CA CYS A 566 -20.89 15.77 -30.23
C CYS A 566 -19.48 16.08 -30.78
N ALA A 567 -19.19 15.72 -32.03
CA ALA A 567 -17.88 15.93 -32.65
C ALA A 567 -17.53 17.41 -32.87
N LYS A 568 -18.54 18.30 -32.92
CA LYS A 568 -18.34 19.74 -33.11
C LYS A 568 -17.91 20.47 -31.83
N CYS A 569 -18.66 20.32 -30.75
CA CYS A 569 -18.38 20.99 -29.47
C CYS A 569 -17.62 20.13 -28.46
N LYS A 570 -17.37 18.84 -28.79
CA LYS A 570 -16.67 17.86 -27.96
C LYS A 570 -17.33 17.58 -26.61
N SER A 571 -18.57 18.00 -26.41
CA SER A 571 -19.37 17.74 -25.21
C SER A 571 -20.34 16.57 -25.41
N ALA A 572 -21.15 16.25 -24.39
CA ALA A 572 -22.16 15.20 -24.48
C ALA A 572 -23.14 15.46 -25.64
N GLU A 573 -23.69 14.38 -26.21
CA GLU A 573 -24.70 14.46 -27.27
C GLU A 573 -25.87 15.38 -26.85
N HIS A 574 -26.25 16.30 -27.74
CA HIS A 574 -27.36 17.24 -27.53
C HIS A 574 -28.34 17.18 -28.70
N LYS A 575 -29.59 17.55 -28.44
CA LYS A 575 -30.64 17.58 -29.46
C LYS A 575 -30.66 18.92 -30.20
N GLY A 576 -30.67 18.89 -31.54
CA GLY A 576 -30.74 20.08 -32.40
C GLY A 576 -29.38 20.59 -32.87
N LEU A 577 -29.35 21.81 -33.41
CA LEU A 577 -28.14 22.47 -33.91
C LEU A 577 -27.13 22.68 -32.77
N CYS A 578 -25.85 22.43 -33.05
CA CYS A 578 -24.78 22.61 -32.07
C CYS A 578 -24.62 24.08 -31.67
N PRO A 579 -24.74 24.45 -30.38
CA PRO A 579 -24.62 25.84 -29.93
C PRO A 579 -23.24 26.47 -30.16
N SER A 580 -22.21 25.64 -30.28
CA SER A 580 -20.82 26.05 -30.52
C SER A 580 -20.46 26.07 -32.01
N ASP A 581 -21.39 25.76 -32.92
CA ASP A 581 -21.14 25.84 -34.36
C ASP A 581 -21.11 27.32 -34.80
N PRO A 582 -20.00 27.81 -35.38
CA PRO A 582 -19.87 29.20 -35.80
C PRO A 582 -20.97 29.67 -36.76
N HIS A 583 -21.46 28.79 -37.63
CA HIS A 583 -22.54 29.14 -38.58
C HIS A 583 -23.88 29.27 -37.86
N VAL A 584 -24.12 28.43 -36.85
CA VAL A 584 -25.31 28.52 -36.00
C VAL A 584 -25.25 29.80 -35.18
N GLN A 585 -24.08 30.19 -34.66
CA GLN A 585 -23.92 31.47 -33.95
C GLN A 585 -24.20 32.67 -34.87
N LEU A 586 -23.65 32.67 -36.09
CA LEU A 586 -23.92 33.71 -37.09
C LEU A 586 -25.41 33.79 -37.45
N LEU A 587 -26.07 32.64 -37.61
CA LEU A 587 -27.51 32.55 -37.86
C LEU A 587 -28.31 33.10 -36.68
N MET A 588 -27.92 32.77 -35.44
CA MET A 588 -28.57 33.28 -34.23
C MET A 588 -28.36 34.79 -34.06
N ASP A 589 -27.20 35.32 -34.44
CA ASP A 589 -26.94 36.76 -34.42
C ASP A 589 -27.70 37.51 -35.52
N ALA A 590 -27.82 36.92 -36.71
CA ALA A 590 -28.69 37.44 -37.77
C ALA A 590 -30.16 37.44 -37.32
N ALA A 591 -30.62 36.37 -36.69
CA ALA A 591 -31.96 36.26 -36.13
C ALA A 591 -32.24 37.32 -35.07
N LYS A 592 -31.29 37.59 -34.16
CA LYS A 592 -31.40 38.69 -33.18
C LYS A 592 -31.53 40.05 -33.86
N ARG A 593 -30.71 40.33 -34.88
CA ARG A 593 -30.77 41.59 -35.63
C ARG A 593 -32.09 41.75 -36.37
N GLY A 594 -32.60 40.67 -36.97
CA GLY A 594 -33.89 40.61 -37.66
C GLY A 594 -35.10 40.50 -36.73
N LYS A 595 -34.91 40.39 -35.41
CA LYS A 595 -35.95 40.11 -34.40
C LYS A 595 -36.74 38.83 -34.66
N TRP A 596 -36.14 37.86 -35.35
CA TRP A 596 -36.73 36.55 -35.61
C TRP A 596 -36.77 35.72 -34.33
N GLN A 597 -37.76 34.85 -34.21
CA GLN A 597 -38.00 34.04 -33.02
C GLN A 597 -37.79 32.56 -33.33
N GLN A 598 -37.29 31.80 -32.36
CA GLN A 598 -37.12 30.35 -32.50
C GLN A 598 -38.37 29.64 -31.96
N CYS A 599 -38.99 28.79 -32.77
CA CYS A 599 -40.12 27.97 -32.35
C CYS A 599 -39.73 27.08 -31.17
N THR A 600 -40.51 27.13 -30.08
CA THR A 600 -40.24 26.38 -28.84
C THR A 600 -40.26 24.87 -29.03
N LYS A 601 -41.04 24.37 -30.00
CA LYS A 601 -41.23 22.94 -30.30
C LYS A 601 -40.21 22.36 -31.30
N CYS A 602 -40.14 22.90 -32.52
CA CYS A 602 -39.29 22.35 -33.59
C CYS A 602 -37.92 23.01 -33.70
N LYS A 603 -37.68 24.10 -32.95
CA LYS A 603 -36.42 24.86 -32.93
C LYS A 603 -36.03 25.53 -34.26
N ASN A 604 -36.95 25.62 -35.23
CA ASN A 604 -36.77 26.43 -36.43
C ASN A 604 -36.88 27.92 -36.10
N ILE A 605 -36.15 28.77 -36.84
CA ILE A 605 -36.22 30.22 -36.73
C ILE A 605 -37.30 30.72 -37.70
N VAL A 606 -38.17 31.62 -37.23
CA VAL A 606 -39.24 32.21 -38.02
C VAL A 606 -39.15 33.73 -38.02
N GLU A 607 -39.31 34.31 -39.20
CA GLU A 607 -39.43 35.74 -39.43
C GLU A 607 -40.91 36.13 -39.48
N LEU A 608 -41.28 37.19 -38.78
CA LEU A 608 -42.64 37.74 -38.83
C LEU A 608 -42.70 38.84 -39.89
N GLU A 609 -43.27 38.52 -41.06
CA GLU A 609 -43.49 39.50 -42.13
C GLU A 609 -44.77 40.33 -41.89
N GLN A 610 -45.83 39.70 -41.36
CA GLN A 610 -47.15 40.30 -41.08
C GLN A 610 -47.95 39.44 -40.09
N GLY A 611 -48.77 40.04 -39.20
CA GLY A 611 -49.65 39.33 -38.26
C GLY A 611 -49.51 39.74 -36.78
N CYS A 612 -50.20 39.01 -35.88
CA CYS A 612 -50.22 39.28 -34.43
C CYS A 612 -48.95 38.75 -33.74
N PHE A 613 -48.47 39.46 -32.71
CA PHE A 613 -47.24 39.16 -31.95
C PHE A 613 -47.34 37.94 -31.00
N HIS A 614 -48.46 37.20 -31.01
CA HIS A 614 -48.64 36.01 -30.18
C HIS A 614 -47.92 34.80 -30.78
N MET A 615 -46.63 34.72 -30.51
CA MET A 615 -45.77 33.58 -30.77
C MET A 615 -45.49 32.88 -29.43
N THR A 616 -46.28 31.86 -29.08
CA THR A 616 -46.05 31.00 -27.89
C THR A 616 -45.24 29.77 -28.22
#